data_AF-A0A0R2XP95-F1
#
_entry.id   AF-A0A0R2XP95-F1
#
_cell.length_a   1.000
_cell.length_b   1.000
_cell.length_c   1.000
_cell.angle_alpha   90.00
_cell.angle_beta   90.00
_cell.angle_gamma   90.00
#
_symmetry.space_group_name_H-M   'P 1'
#
loop_
_entity.id
_entity.type
_entity.pdbx_description
1 polymer ?
#
loop_
_entity_poly.entity_id
_entity_poly.type
_entity_poly.pdbx_seq_one_letter_code
_entity_poly.pdbx_strand_id
1 'polypeptide(L)'
;MASLGSDYSEPAWFKEAPQAPNTEDITAQELSQFLRRKAARRQVSEDSTARQAPRVYWHLGSEVAFFERMPHRLPTSPPLYARTSVFTYERPQHSGQALAEWILDGECLPTIGARFRIFDLKSVKWIGSGRVEDDRDTAYAFLVAGLWSDFYQFEKDCSGLVLVIFDG
;
A
#
# COMPACT_ATOMS: atom_id res chain seq x y z
N MET A 1 -8.27 -21.10 -35.32
CA MET A 1 -8.36 -19.64 -35.14
C MET A 1 -8.53 -19.33 -33.66
N ALA A 2 -7.98 -18.17 -33.24
CA ALA A 2 -7.96 -17.57 -31.90
C ALA A 2 -6.96 -18.17 -30.88
N SER A 3 -5.74 -17.60 -30.86
CA SER A 3 -4.91 -17.54 -29.66
C SER A 3 -5.41 -16.36 -28.83
N LEU A 4 -5.99 -16.64 -27.66
CA LEU A 4 -6.30 -15.64 -26.63
C LEU A 4 -4.99 -15.24 -25.93
N GLY A 5 -4.20 -14.42 -26.61
CA GLY A 5 -3.11 -13.69 -25.97
C GLY A 5 -3.69 -12.46 -25.30
N SER A 6 -4.13 -12.61 -24.04
CA SER A 6 -4.31 -11.45 -23.17
C SER A 6 -2.95 -10.80 -23.00
N ASP A 7 -2.78 -9.64 -23.63
CA ASP A 7 -1.56 -8.85 -23.60
C ASP A 7 -1.39 -8.30 -22.18
N TYR A 8 -0.57 -8.97 -21.37
CA TYR A 8 -0.14 -8.53 -20.02
C TYR A 8 0.98 -7.47 -20.13
N SER A 9 0.94 -6.61 -21.13
CA SER A 9 1.88 -5.50 -21.22
C SER A 9 1.49 -4.43 -20.20
N GLU A 10 2.30 -4.34 -19.14
CA GLU A 10 2.24 -3.25 -18.18
C GLU A 10 2.34 -1.90 -18.90
N PRO A 11 1.53 -0.90 -18.52
CA PRO A 11 1.53 0.39 -19.21
C PRO A 11 2.91 1.06 -19.11
N ALA A 12 3.32 1.78 -20.15
CA ALA A 12 4.70 2.28 -20.31
C ALA A 12 5.22 3.18 -19.16
N TRP A 13 4.34 3.80 -18.37
CA TRP A 13 4.70 4.55 -17.16
C TRP A 13 5.12 3.65 -15.98
N PHE A 14 4.99 2.33 -16.11
CA PHE A 14 5.42 1.34 -15.11
C PHE A 14 6.89 0.92 -15.28
N LYS A 15 7.52 1.23 -16.42
CA LYS A 15 8.93 0.96 -16.70
C LYS A 15 9.84 2.17 -16.41
N GLU A 16 9.58 2.91 -15.34
CA GLU A 16 10.58 3.88 -14.89
C GLU A 16 11.64 3.19 -14.03
N ALA A 17 12.81 3.00 -14.64
CA ALA A 17 14.06 2.78 -13.92
C ALA A 17 14.20 3.85 -12.81
N PRO A 18 14.85 3.54 -11.66
CA PRO A 18 14.80 4.40 -10.49
C PRO A 18 15.36 5.78 -10.82
N GLN A 19 14.47 6.77 -11.00
CA GLN A 19 14.85 8.16 -11.16
C GLN A 19 15.15 8.75 -9.78
N ALA A 20 16.20 9.57 -9.73
CA ALA A 20 16.68 10.22 -8.51
C ALA A 20 15.62 11.11 -7.86
N PRO A 21 15.63 11.23 -6.53
CA PRO A 21 14.55 11.87 -5.78
C PRO A 21 14.65 13.38 -5.88
N ASN A 22 13.52 14.07 -5.94
CA ASN A 22 13.48 15.50 -5.56
C ASN A 22 12.09 16.01 -5.11
N THR A 23 10.98 15.38 -5.51
CA THR A 23 9.64 15.79 -5.05
C THR A 23 8.94 14.70 -4.22
N GLU A 24 9.12 13.43 -4.59
CA GLU A 24 8.57 12.29 -3.84
C GLU A 24 9.19 12.14 -2.45
N ASP A 25 10.47 12.47 -2.27
CA ASP A 25 11.15 12.37 -0.96
C ASP A 25 10.71 13.47 0.02
N ILE A 26 10.50 14.70 -0.48
CA ILE A 26 10.00 15.81 0.35
C ILE A 26 8.57 15.51 0.78
N THR A 27 7.72 15.09 -0.16
CA THR A 27 6.34 14.69 0.14
C THR A 27 6.29 13.46 1.05
N ALA A 28 7.23 12.52 0.92
CA ALA A 28 7.37 11.37 1.82
C ALA A 28 7.73 11.79 3.26
N GLN A 29 8.69 12.70 3.43
CA GLN A 29 9.07 13.20 4.76
C GLN A 29 7.91 13.91 5.45
N GLU A 30 7.22 14.80 4.74
CA GLU A 30 6.08 15.53 5.28
C GLU A 30 4.89 14.60 5.57
N LEU A 31 4.62 13.63 4.69
CA LEU A 31 3.63 12.58 4.89
C LEU A 31 3.91 11.75 6.14
N SER A 32 5.16 11.33 6.33
CA SER A 32 5.60 10.57 7.50
C SER A 32 5.38 11.36 8.79
N GLN A 33 5.79 12.64 8.81
CA GLN A 33 5.53 13.52 9.96
C GLN A 33 4.03 13.66 10.25
N PHE A 34 3.22 13.85 9.21
CA PHE A 34 1.77 13.97 9.33
C PHE A 34 1.13 12.68 9.90
N LEU A 35 1.46 11.52 9.33
CA LEU A 35 0.92 10.22 9.73
C LEU A 35 1.34 9.86 11.16
N ARG A 36 2.58 10.15 11.56
CA ARG A 36 3.05 9.96 12.93
C ARG A 36 2.30 10.85 13.93
N ARG A 37 2.05 12.13 13.60
CA ARG A 37 1.27 13.04 14.46
C ARG A 37 -0.19 12.58 14.62
N LYS A 38 -0.81 12.07 13.55
CA LYS A 38 -2.19 11.56 13.61
C LYS A 38 -2.26 10.21 14.34
N ALA A 39 -1.24 9.37 14.17
CA ALA A 39 -1.12 8.10 14.89
C ALA A 39 -0.92 8.29 16.40
N ALA A 40 -0.14 9.28 16.82
CA ALA A 40 -0.01 9.64 18.23
C ALA A 40 -1.35 10.02 18.90
N ARG A 41 -2.40 10.32 18.11
CA ARG A 41 -3.76 10.63 18.60
C ARG A 41 -4.71 9.44 18.57
N ARG A 42 -4.39 8.35 17.87
CA ARG A 42 -5.20 7.12 17.86
C ARG A 42 -4.54 6.13 18.80
N GLN A 43 -5.25 5.69 19.84
CA GLN A 43 -4.80 4.58 20.68
C GLN A 43 -4.47 3.39 19.77
N VAL A 44 -3.18 3.07 19.69
CA VAL A 44 -2.72 1.85 19.04
C VAL A 44 -3.25 0.71 19.90
N SER A 45 -4.02 -0.21 19.33
CA SER A 45 -4.54 -1.38 20.03
C SER A 45 -3.41 -2.04 20.83
N GLU A 46 -3.64 -2.32 22.11
CA GLU A 46 -2.66 -2.92 23.03
C GLU A 46 -2.53 -4.44 22.85
N ASP A 47 -3.23 -5.04 21.89
CA ASP A 47 -3.16 -6.48 21.61
C ASP A 47 -1.77 -6.88 21.06
N SER A 48 -0.93 -7.33 21.98
CA SER A 48 0.43 -7.82 21.76
C SER A 48 0.53 -9.09 20.89
N THR A 49 -0.59 -9.77 20.61
CA THR A 49 -0.65 -11.02 19.84
C THR A 49 -1.09 -10.85 18.40
N ALA A 50 -1.69 -9.70 18.04
CA ALA A 50 -1.94 -9.39 16.64
C ALA A 50 -0.61 -8.97 16.02
N ARG A 51 -0.13 -9.69 14.98
CA ARG A 51 0.85 -9.10 14.05
C ARG A 51 0.32 -7.72 13.70
N GLN A 52 1.00 -6.67 14.13
CA GLN A 52 0.42 -5.33 14.06
C GLN A 52 0.10 -5.04 12.60
N ALA A 53 -1.20 -4.91 12.32
CA ALA A 53 -1.72 -4.73 10.98
C ALA A 53 -1.13 -3.45 10.34
N PRO A 54 -0.96 -3.43 9.01
CA PRO A 54 -0.64 -2.17 8.37
C PRO A 54 -1.81 -1.19 8.55
N ARG A 55 -1.49 0.09 8.50
CA ARG A 55 -2.52 1.13 8.52
C ARG A 55 -3.10 1.26 7.13
N VAL A 56 -4.41 1.42 7.04
CA VAL A 56 -5.07 1.71 5.76
C VAL A 56 -5.55 3.14 5.76
N TYR A 57 -5.28 3.83 4.67
CA TYR A 57 -5.80 5.14 4.37
C TYR A 57 -6.52 5.05 3.02
N TRP A 58 -7.84 5.25 3.05
CA TRP A 58 -8.67 5.18 1.86
C TRP A 58 -9.02 6.59 1.40
N HIS A 59 -8.50 6.96 0.23
CA HIS A 59 -8.78 8.19 -0.46
C HIS A 59 -9.85 7.97 -1.53
N LEU A 60 -10.99 8.65 -1.38
CA LEU A 60 -11.97 8.80 -2.44
C LEU A 60 -11.47 9.88 -3.42
N GLY A 61 -10.87 9.46 -4.53
CA GLY A 61 -10.22 10.32 -5.50
C GLY A 61 -8.93 9.73 -6.07
N SER A 62 -8.38 10.44 -7.06
CA SER A 62 -7.17 10.01 -7.76
C SER A 62 -5.88 10.22 -6.95
N GLU A 63 -4.85 9.48 -7.33
CA GLU A 63 -3.50 9.64 -6.79
C GLU A 63 -2.96 11.07 -6.94
N VAL A 64 -3.22 11.71 -8.09
CA VAL A 64 -2.81 13.10 -8.34
C VAL A 64 -3.47 14.05 -7.35
N ALA A 65 -4.79 13.93 -7.15
CA ALA A 65 -5.54 14.78 -6.23
C ALA A 65 -5.11 14.60 -4.76
N PHE A 66 -4.65 13.40 -4.39
CA PHE A 66 -4.07 13.14 -3.08
C PHE A 66 -2.78 13.93 -2.88
N PHE A 67 -1.84 13.84 -3.82
CA PHE A 67 -0.54 14.50 -3.70
C PHE A 67 -0.62 16.03 -3.82
N GLU A 68 -1.53 16.58 -4.64
CA GLU A 68 -1.75 18.03 -4.72
C GLU A 68 -2.23 18.66 -3.40
N ARG A 69 -2.91 17.89 -2.55
CA ARG A 69 -3.44 18.37 -1.25
C ARG A 69 -2.47 18.16 -0.09
N MET A 70 -1.45 17.36 -0.30
CA MET A 70 -0.42 17.08 0.69
C MET A 70 0.62 18.19 0.73
N PRO A 71 1.17 18.52 1.91
CA PRO A 71 0.94 17.90 3.24
C PRO A 71 -0.17 18.58 4.06
N HIS A 72 -0.83 19.59 3.51
CA HIS A 72 -1.66 20.53 4.28
C HIS A 72 -2.96 19.92 4.82
N ARG A 73 -3.51 18.90 4.14
CA ARG A 73 -4.73 18.23 4.60
C ARG A 73 -4.84 16.82 4.03
N LEU A 74 -4.67 15.81 4.89
CA LEU A 74 -5.19 14.48 4.57
C LEU A 74 -6.73 14.53 4.50
N PRO A 75 -7.35 14.07 3.40
CA PRO A 75 -8.79 13.83 3.36
C PRO A 75 -9.31 12.99 4.54
N THR A 76 -10.62 13.02 4.76
CA THR A 76 -11.23 12.09 5.71
C THR A 76 -11.24 10.71 5.07
N SER A 77 -10.59 9.75 5.71
CA SER A 77 -10.63 8.34 5.31
C SER A 77 -11.75 7.64 6.07
N PRO A 78 -12.63 6.88 5.38
CA PRO A 78 -13.51 5.92 6.02
C PRO A 78 -12.73 4.91 6.88
N PRO A 79 -13.37 4.28 7.89
CA PRO A 79 -12.76 3.20 8.65
C PRO A 79 -12.57 1.98 7.75
N LEU A 80 -11.32 1.57 7.55
CA LEU A 80 -10.94 0.40 6.79
C LEU A 80 -9.71 -0.22 7.47
N TYR A 81 -9.72 -1.54 7.60
CA TYR A 81 -8.68 -2.32 8.24
C TYR A 81 -8.07 -3.29 7.25
N ALA A 82 -6.81 -3.66 7.46
CA ALA A 82 -6.11 -4.64 6.65
C ALA A 82 -5.49 -5.70 7.55
N ARG A 83 -5.63 -6.97 7.18
CA ARG A 83 -4.92 -8.09 7.82
C ARG A 83 -4.01 -8.72 6.78
N THR A 84 -2.71 -8.81 7.10
CA THR A 84 -1.73 -9.46 6.23
C THR A 84 -2.02 -10.95 6.17
N SER A 85 -2.29 -11.48 4.98
CA SER A 85 -2.61 -12.89 4.79
C SER A 85 -1.40 -13.69 4.32
N VAL A 86 -0.59 -13.16 3.39
CA VAL A 86 0.47 -13.95 2.76
C VAL A 86 1.71 -13.10 2.41
N PHE A 87 2.90 -13.59 2.80
CA PHE A 87 4.24 -13.24 2.28
C PHE A 87 5.01 -14.52 1.89
N THR A 88 4.31 -15.56 1.43
CA THR A 88 4.83 -16.94 1.53
C THR A 88 4.97 -17.70 0.22
N TYR A 89 4.58 -17.13 -0.93
CA TYR A 89 4.46 -17.95 -2.15
C TYR A 89 5.77 -18.48 -2.71
N GLU A 90 6.89 -17.85 -2.40
CA GLU A 90 8.26 -18.36 -2.53
C GLU A 90 9.11 -17.23 -1.95
N ARG A 91 10.05 -17.50 -1.03
CA ARG A 91 10.96 -16.44 -0.61
C ARG A 91 11.70 -15.97 -1.86
N PRO A 92 11.51 -14.73 -2.31
CA PRO A 92 12.23 -14.23 -3.47
C PRO A 92 13.72 -14.36 -3.17
N GLN A 93 14.52 -14.73 -4.18
CA GLN A 93 15.97 -14.63 -4.04
C GLN A 93 16.31 -13.22 -3.54
N HIS A 94 17.28 -13.07 -2.62
CA HIS A 94 17.65 -11.76 -2.09
C HIS A 94 17.73 -10.73 -3.22
N SER A 95 16.94 -9.64 -3.15
CA SER A 95 16.70 -8.58 -4.17
C SER A 95 15.60 -8.79 -5.24
N GLY A 96 14.81 -9.88 -5.17
CA GLY A 96 13.67 -10.13 -6.05
C GLY A 96 12.39 -9.36 -5.72
N GLN A 97 11.32 -9.62 -6.49
CA GLN A 97 9.99 -9.03 -6.28
C GLN A 97 9.34 -9.56 -5.00
N ALA A 98 8.73 -8.68 -4.20
CA ALA A 98 7.92 -9.08 -3.06
C ALA A 98 6.55 -9.58 -3.52
N LEU A 99 6.02 -10.61 -2.86
CA LEU A 99 4.64 -11.05 -3.00
C LEU A 99 3.96 -10.82 -1.66
N ALA A 100 2.93 -9.99 -1.65
CA ALA A 100 2.21 -9.62 -0.44
C ALA A 100 0.74 -9.39 -0.74
N GLU A 101 -0.12 -9.84 0.17
CA GLU A 101 -1.55 -9.56 0.11
C GLU A 101 -2.09 -9.13 1.48
N TRP A 102 -3.05 -8.22 1.45
CA TRP A 102 -3.77 -7.78 2.64
C TRP A 102 -5.27 -7.90 2.45
N ILE A 103 -5.91 -8.66 3.34
CA ILE A 103 -7.37 -8.77 3.42
C ILE A 103 -7.93 -7.46 3.97
N LEU A 104 -8.82 -6.81 3.22
CA LEU A 104 -9.48 -5.58 3.62
C LEU A 104 -10.80 -5.89 4.34
N ASP A 105 -11.08 -5.16 5.41
CA ASP A 105 -12.26 -5.34 6.26
C ASP A 105 -12.78 -3.98 6.75
N GLY A 106 -14.09 -3.75 6.66
CA GLY A 106 -14.75 -2.50 7.02
C GLY A 106 -16.23 -2.48 6.63
N GLU A 107 -16.97 -1.46 7.07
CA GLU A 107 -18.39 -1.28 6.72
C GLU A 107 -18.60 -1.04 5.21
N CYS A 108 -17.61 -0.42 4.57
CA CYS A 108 -17.53 -0.22 3.14
C CYS A 108 -16.16 -0.70 2.64
N LEU A 109 -16.11 -1.17 1.40
CA LEU A 109 -14.88 -1.62 0.74
C LEU A 109 -14.56 -0.74 -0.48
N PRO A 110 -13.27 -0.55 -0.81
CA PRO A 110 -12.87 0.15 -2.03
C PRO A 110 -13.37 -0.54 -3.30
N THR A 111 -13.52 0.23 -4.37
CA THR A 111 -13.87 -0.32 -5.69
C THR A 111 -12.86 -1.36 -6.15
N ILE A 112 -13.32 -2.48 -6.71
CA ILE A 112 -12.45 -3.48 -7.32
C ILE A 112 -11.69 -2.85 -8.49
N GLY A 113 -10.38 -3.08 -8.55
CA GLY A 113 -9.46 -2.42 -9.45
C GLY A 113 -8.89 -1.10 -8.93
N ALA A 114 -9.36 -0.59 -7.78
CA ALA A 114 -8.77 0.58 -7.14
C ALA A 114 -7.27 0.36 -6.90
N ARG A 115 -6.48 1.41 -7.10
CA ARG A 115 -5.02 1.33 -6.99
C ARG A 115 -4.61 1.66 -5.57
N PHE A 116 -3.47 1.12 -5.14
CA PHE A 116 -2.86 1.58 -3.89
C PHE A 116 -1.34 1.72 -4.02
N ARG A 117 -0.78 2.54 -3.13
CA ARG A 117 0.67 2.61 -2.86
C ARG A 117 0.96 2.28 -1.41
N ILE A 118 2.14 1.76 -1.15
CA ILE A 118 2.62 1.39 0.19
C ILE A 118 3.72 2.33 0.61
N PHE A 119 3.51 2.95 1.76
CA PHE A 119 4.45 3.83 2.41
C PHE A 119 5.08 3.15 3.62
N ASP A 120 6.41 3.14 3.67
CA ASP A 120 7.17 2.74 4.85
C ASP A 120 7.35 3.95 5.78
N LEU A 121 6.67 3.94 6.94
CA LEU A 121 6.83 4.96 7.96
C LEU A 121 8.19 4.97 8.63
N LYS A 122 8.90 3.84 8.70
CA LYS A 122 10.22 3.70 9.33
C LYS A 122 11.29 4.30 8.43
N SER A 123 11.35 3.90 7.15
CA SER A 123 12.34 4.40 6.19
C SER A 123 11.91 5.66 5.41
N VAL A 124 10.66 6.08 5.55
CA VAL A 124 10.14 7.35 4.99
C VAL A 124 10.20 7.37 3.46
N LYS A 125 9.70 6.31 2.83
CA LYS A 125 9.65 6.19 1.36
C LYS A 125 8.48 5.33 0.90
N TRP A 126 8.11 5.49 -0.36
CA TRP A 126 7.20 4.58 -1.04
C TRP A 126 7.95 3.32 -1.46
N ILE A 127 7.42 2.15 -1.13
CA ILE A 127 8.13 0.87 -1.32
C ILE A 127 7.39 -0.14 -2.20
N GLY A 128 6.12 0.14 -2.53
CA GLY A 128 5.36 -0.75 -3.39
C GLY A 128 4.04 -0.18 -3.85
N SER A 129 3.41 -0.88 -4.78
CA SER A 129 2.10 -0.53 -5.32
C SER A 129 1.34 -1.77 -5.77
N GLY A 130 0.03 -1.66 -5.85
CA GLY A 130 -0.82 -2.78 -6.23
C GLY A 130 -2.25 -2.37 -6.52
N ARG A 131 -3.15 -3.36 -6.47
CA ARG A 131 -4.57 -3.22 -6.80
C ARG A 131 -5.45 -3.92 -5.79
N VAL A 132 -6.67 -3.40 -5.64
CA VAL A 132 -7.74 -4.06 -4.92
C VAL A 132 -8.40 -5.08 -5.84
N GLU A 133 -8.50 -6.32 -5.39
CA GLU A 133 -9.10 -7.45 -6.10
C GLU A 133 -10.16 -8.11 -5.21
N ASP A 134 -11.03 -8.92 -5.81
CA ASP A 134 -12.01 -9.74 -5.10
C ASP A 134 -11.67 -11.23 -5.17
N ASP A 135 -11.85 -11.94 -4.07
CA ASP A 135 -11.99 -13.41 -4.08
C ASP A 135 -13.08 -13.82 -3.10
N ARG A 136 -14.11 -14.50 -3.62
CA ARG A 136 -15.18 -15.17 -2.86
C ARG A 136 -15.65 -14.38 -1.64
N ASP A 137 -16.19 -13.18 -1.91
CA ASP A 137 -16.77 -12.27 -0.92
C ASP A 137 -15.78 -11.51 -0.03
N THR A 138 -14.48 -11.57 -0.33
CA THR A 138 -13.44 -10.83 0.39
C THR A 138 -12.68 -9.91 -0.57
N ALA A 139 -12.41 -8.68 -0.14
CA ALA A 139 -11.55 -7.75 -0.89
C ALA A 139 -10.10 -7.85 -0.42
N TYR A 140 -9.17 -7.91 -1.36
CA TYR A 140 -7.74 -8.04 -1.10
C TYR A 140 -6.99 -6.90 -1.77
N ALA A 141 -6.04 -6.30 -1.06
CA ALA A 141 -5.00 -5.47 -1.67
C ALA A 141 -3.84 -6.40 -2.07
N PHE A 142 -3.70 -6.67 -3.37
CA PHE A 142 -2.64 -7.50 -3.93
C PHE A 142 -1.46 -6.64 -4.39
N LEU A 143 -0.25 -6.97 -3.94
CA LEU A 143 0.98 -6.27 -4.34
C LEU A 143 1.38 -6.65 -5.76
N VAL A 144 1.51 -5.65 -6.63
CA VAL A 144 1.92 -5.83 -8.03
C VAL A 144 3.39 -5.47 -8.22
N ALA A 145 3.88 -4.43 -7.55
CA ALA A 145 5.29 -4.02 -7.58
C ALA A 145 5.82 -3.71 -6.19
N GLY A 146 7.06 -4.16 -5.95
CA GLY A 146 7.79 -3.95 -4.71
C GLY A 146 8.97 -4.91 -4.61
N LEU A 147 10.03 -4.53 -3.89
CA LEU A 147 11.21 -5.36 -3.71
C LEU A 147 11.16 -6.09 -2.36
N TRP A 148 11.48 -7.37 -2.35
CA TRP A 148 11.53 -8.17 -1.12
C TRP A 148 12.41 -7.53 -0.03
N SER A 149 13.52 -6.90 -0.43
CA SER A 149 14.42 -6.18 0.49
C SER A 149 13.77 -5.00 1.22
N ASP A 150 12.67 -4.45 0.71
CA ASP A 150 11.93 -3.39 1.41
C ASP A 150 10.84 -3.97 2.33
N PHE A 151 10.30 -5.14 1.99
CA PHE A 151 9.20 -5.77 2.71
C PHE A 151 9.62 -6.78 3.78
N TYR A 152 10.83 -7.36 3.72
CA TYR A 152 11.24 -8.44 4.63
C TYR A 152 11.15 -8.03 6.12
N GLN A 153 11.43 -6.75 6.43
CA GLN A 153 11.35 -6.22 7.78
C GLN A 153 9.91 -6.18 8.33
N PHE A 154 8.90 -6.28 7.46
CA PHE A 154 7.47 -6.24 7.80
C PHE A 154 6.80 -7.62 7.81
N GLU A 155 7.52 -8.70 7.47
CA GLU A 155 7.00 -10.08 7.46
C GLU A 155 6.40 -10.48 8.82
N LYS A 156 6.99 -9.98 9.92
CA LYS A 156 6.56 -10.27 11.30
C LYS A 156 5.71 -9.17 11.92
N ASP A 157 5.86 -7.94 11.46
CA ASP A 157 5.24 -6.74 12.04
C ASP A 157 4.99 -5.71 10.92
N CYS A 158 3.73 -5.49 10.57
CA CYS A 158 3.33 -4.54 9.53
C CYS A 158 3.00 -3.14 10.07
N SER A 159 3.24 -2.83 11.35
CA SER A 159 2.87 -1.55 11.97
C SER A 159 3.47 -0.32 11.31
N GLY A 160 4.64 -0.49 10.68
CA GLY A 160 5.33 0.56 9.94
C GLY A 160 4.78 0.78 8.54
N LEU A 161 3.92 -0.10 8.03
CA LEU A 161 3.33 0.02 6.70
C LEU A 161 2.05 0.83 6.72
N VAL A 162 1.89 1.64 5.68
CA VAL A 162 0.66 2.37 5.39
C VAL A 162 0.25 2.08 3.96
N LEU A 163 -0.90 1.44 3.79
CA LEU A 163 -1.57 1.26 2.50
C LEU A 163 -2.40 2.51 2.23
N VAL A 164 -2.08 3.22 1.15
CA VAL A 164 -2.85 4.36 0.67
C VAL A 164 -3.62 3.92 -0.57
N ILE A 165 -4.92 3.76 -0.43
CA ILE A 165 -5.84 3.33 -1.50
C ILE A 165 -6.43 4.57 -2.18
N PHE A 166 -6.40 4.58 -3.50
CA PHE A 166 -6.94 5.64 -4.35
C PHE A 166 -8.14 5.08 -5.13
N ASP A 167 -9.32 5.62 -4.83
CA ASP A 167 -10.60 5.12 -5.31
C ASP A 167 -11.36 6.25 -6.01
N GLY A 168 -11.03 6.49 -7.28
CA GLY A 168 -11.60 7.54 -8.12
C GLY A 168 -10.92 7.70 -9.46
#